data_AF-A0A958CSK6-F1
#
_entry.id   AF-A0A958CSK6-F1
#
_cell.length_a   1.000
_cell.length_b   1.000
_cell.length_c   1.000
_cell.angle_alpha   90.00
_cell.angle_beta   90.00
_cell.angle_gamma   90.00
#
_symmetry.space_group_name_H-M   'P 1'
#
loop_
_entity.id
_entity.type
_entity.pdbx_description
1 polymer ?
#
loop_
_entity_poly.entity_id
_entity_poly.type
_entity_poly.pdbx_seq_one_letter_code
_entity_poly.pdbx_strand_id
1 'polypeptide(L)'
;MSYGSADGVAAFVPRYATPNGEFDQTTRPTAVQVTAWLTETSALIDAYIVTKGYSVPATDTTLVSLFDLFVNQEVAAMAEGVNGSGRFGPTNPNQRAESRFAILNRDMTDYLDSLLIGNQTIAGTVQPDRTDGFA
;
A
#
# COMPACT_ATOMS: atom_id res chain seq x y z
N MET A 1 -3.69 14.73 6.61
CA MET A 1 -3.01 15.10 5.34
C MET A 1 -3.43 14.06 4.30
N SER A 2 -3.44 14.36 3.00
CA SER A 2 -3.59 13.30 1.99
C SER A 2 -2.21 12.97 1.45
N TYR A 3 -1.81 11.70 1.57
CA TYR A 3 -0.72 11.13 0.80
C TYR A 3 -1.25 10.77 -0.59
N GLY A 4 -0.36 10.78 -1.58
CA GLY A 4 -0.67 10.51 -2.97
C GLY A 4 -1.37 11.68 -3.69
N SER A 5 -1.69 11.45 -4.96
CA SER A 5 -2.35 12.43 -5.83
C SER A 5 -3.25 11.74 -6.85
N ALA A 6 -4.27 12.45 -7.32
CA ALA A 6 -5.16 11.95 -8.38
C ALA A 6 -4.37 11.60 -9.65
N ASP A 7 -3.37 12.41 -10.01
CA ASP A 7 -2.48 12.15 -11.14
C ASP A 7 -1.63 10.88 -10.92
N GLY A 8 -1.16 10.68 -9.69
CA GLY A 8 -0.43 9.48 -9.29
C GLY A 8 -1.29 8.22 -9.41
N VAL A 9 -2.57 8.29 -9.01
CA VAL A 9 -3.54 7.21 -9.22
C VAL A 9 -3.79 6.99 -10.71
N ALA A 10 -3.99 8.05 -11.49
CA ALA A 10 -4.25 7.96 -12.92
C ALA A 10 -3.07 7.33 -13.69
N ALA A 11 -1.84 7.55 -13.24
CA ALA A 11 -0.65 6.90 -13.79
C ALA A 11 -0.67 5.37 -13.62
N PHE A 12 -1.28 4.84 -12.55
CA PHE A 12 -1.46 3.39 -12.35
C PHE A 12 -2.62 2.80 -13.16
N VAL A 13 -3.67 3.58 -13.39
CA VAL A 13 -4.88 3.15 -14.11
C VAL A 13 -5.24 4.09 -15.28
N PRO A 14 -4.33 4.25 -16.27
CA PRO A 14 -4.53 5.21 -17.36
C PRO A 14 -5.78 4.91 -18.21
N ARG A 15 -6.26 3.66 -18.18
CA ARG A 15 -7.49 3.23 -18.85
C ARG A 15 -8.76 3.87 -18.27
N TYR A 16 -8.75 4.28 -17.00
CA TYR A 16 -9.90 4.87 -16.31
C TYR A 16 -9.82 6.38 -16.16
N ALA A 17 -8.72 6.97 -16.62
CA ALA A 17 -8.52 8.40 -16.70
C ALA A 17 -9.04 8.96 -18.03
N THR A 18 -9.21 10.27 -18.10
CA THR A 18 -9.43 11.02 -19.34
C THR A 18 -8.22 10.91 -20.28
N PRO A 19 -8.34 11.30 -21.56
CA PRO A 19 -7.19 11.37 -22.47
C PRO A 19 -6.03 12.25 -21.96
N ASN A 20 -6.28 13.15 -21.02
CA ASN A 20 -5.27 14.00 -20.39
C ASN A 20 -4.58 13.33 -19.19
N GLY A 21 -4.98 12.11 -18.81
CA GLY A 21 -4.43 11.41 -17.65
C GLY A 21 -5.01 11.87 -16.31
N GLU A 22 -6.25 12.37 -16.31
CA GLU A 22 -6.90 12.92 -15.12
C GLU A 22 -8.22 12.19 -14.81
N PHE A 23 -8.68 12.23 -13.56
CA PHE A 23 -10.05 11.88 -13.22
C PHE A 23 -10.93 13.13 -13.28
N ASP A 24 -12.16 13.01 -13.76
CA ASP A 24 -13.12 14.12 -13.84
C ASP A 24 -14.54 13.69 -13.37
N GLN A 25 -15.58 14.44 -13.73
CA GLN A 25 -16.96 14.10 -13.37
C GLN A 25 -17.57 12.98 -14.23
N THR A 26 -16.94 12.67 -15.36
CA THR A 26 -17.37 11.69 -16.36
C THR A 26 -16.60 10.38 -16.27
N THR A 27 -15.41 10.39 -15.66
CA THR A 27 -14.66 9.17 -15.37
C THR A 27 -15.38 8.30 -14.35
N ARG A 28 -15.05 7.01 -14.38
CA ARG A 28 -15.47 6.05 -13.38
C ARG A 28 -14.20 5.41 -12.80
N PRO A 29 -13.86 5.63 -11.52
CA PRO A 29 -14.47 6.55 -10.55
C PRO A 29 -14.34 8.04 -10.92
N THR A 30 -15.14 8.90 -10.29
CA THR A 30 -15.05 10.35 -10.47
C THR A 30 -13.89 10.96 -9.68
N ALA A 31 -13.44 12.15 -10.06
CA ALA A 31 -12.40 12.91 -9.32
C ALA A 31 -12.72 13.08 -7.84
N VAL A 32 -13.99 13.32 -7.51
CA VAL A 32 -14.47 13.48 -6.13
C VAL A 32 -14.32 12.17 -5.36
N GLN A 33 -14.65 11.04 -5.97
CA GLN A 33 -14.50 9.72 -5.35
C GLN A 33 -13.03 9.38 -5.12
N VAL A 34 -12.17 9.60 -6.12
CA VAL A 34 -10.72 9.36 -6.00
C VAL A 34 -10.13 10.20 -4.87
N THR A 35 -10.51 11.49 -4.78
CA THR A 35 -10.03 12.39 -3.71
C THR A 35 -10.49 11.94 -2.31
N ALA A 36 -11.73 11.46 -2.19
CA ALA A 36 -12.24 10.91 -0.94
C ALA A 36 -11.44 9.67 -0.52
N TRP A 37 -11.19 8.75 -1.45
CA TRP A 37 -10.42 7.53 -1.17
C TRP A 37 -8.95 7.81 -0.81
N LEU A 38 -8.30 8.78 -1.46
CA LEU A 38 -6.95 9.24 -1.09
C LEU A 38 -6.95 9.72 0.37
N THR A 39 -7.95 10.51 0.76
CA THR A 39 -8.09 11.04 2.13
C THR A 39 -8.31 9.93 3.15
N GLU A 40 -9.24 9.01 2.89
CA GLU A 40 -9.58 7.90 3.78
C GLU A 40 -8.42 6.93 3.96
N THR A 41 -7.73 6.58 2.86
CA THR A 41 -6.56 5.69 2.89
C THR A 41 -5.39 6.34 3.63
N SER A 42 -5.19 7.65 3.44
CA SER A 42 -4.17 8.40 4.17
C SER A 42 -4.44 8.47 5.67
N ALA A 43 -5.71 8.66 6.06
CA ALA A 43 -6.11 8.65 7.46
C ALA A 43 -5.85 7.29 8.13
N LEU A 44 -5.96 6.18 7.39
CA LEU A 44 -5.64 4.83 7.88
C LEU A 44 -4.14 4.68 8.16
N ILE A 45 -3.27 5.21 7.30
CA ILE A 45 -1.82 5.22 7.52
C ILE A 45 -1.49 6.07 8.74
N ASP A 46 -2.04 7.28 8.83
CA ASP A 46 -1.87 8.17 9.97
C ASP A 46 -2.28 7.49 11.28
N ALA A 47 -3.44 6.83 11.29
CA ALA A 47 -3.91 6.06 12.43
C ALA A 47 -3.02 4.87 12.78
N TYR A 48 -2.33 4.27 11.81
CA TYR A 48 -1.39 3.17 12.07
C TYR A 48 -0.07 3.69 12.68
N ILE A 49 0.54 4.70 12.07
CA ILE A 49 1.86 5.17 12.49
C ILE A 49 1.83 5.85 13.87
N VAL A 50 0.70 6.46 14.25
CA VAL A 50 0.54 7.01 15.61
C VAL A 50 0.59 5.92 16.68
N THR A 51 0.11 4.70 16.39
CA THR A 51 0.23 3.55 17.33
C THR A 51 1.67 3.09 17.51
N LYS A 52 2.55 3.45 16.58
CA LYS A 52 3.99 3.16 16.62
C LYS A 52 4.81 4.32 17.19
N GLY A 53 4.15 5.39 17.65
CA GLY A 53 4.80 6.54 18.27
C GLY A 53 5.32 7.60 17.29
N TYR A 54 4.98 7.51 15.99
CA TYR A 54 5.32 8.55 15.03
C TYR A 54 4.36 9.74 15.13
N SER A 55 4.86 10.94 14.84
CA SER A 55 4.04 12.14 14.72
C SER A 55 3.20 12.10 13.44
N VAL A 56 1.96 12.57 13.55
CA VAL A 56 1.01 12.68 12.45
C VAL A 56 0.68 14.16 12.18
N PRO A 57 0.61 14.61 10.90
CA PRO A 57 0.96 13.84 9.71
C PRO A 57 2.45 13.52 9.63
N ALA A 58 2.82 12.50 8.87
CA ALA A 58 4.22 12.19 8.62
C ALA A 58 4.89 13.38 7.90
N THR A 59 6.01 13.85 8.44
CA THR A 59 6.78 14.97 7.86
C THR A 59 8.11 14.53 7.27
N ASP A 60 8.57 13.33 7.60
CA ASP A 60 9.79 12.76 7.03
C ASP A 60 9.56 12.49 5.54
N THR A 61 10.38 13.10 4.68
CA THR A 61 10.19 13.06 3.22
C THR A 61 10.32 11.65 2.64
N THR A 62 11.08 10.78 3.29
CA THR A 62 11.23 9.38 2.87
C THR A 62 9.97 8.59 3.20
N LEU A 63 9.41 8.78 4.40
CA LEU A 63 8.14 8.17 4.80
C LEU A 63 6.98 8.70 3.94
N VAL A 64 6.93 10.01 3.70
CA VAL A 64 5.90 10.62 2.83
C VAL A 64 5.95 10.02 1.43
N SER A 65 7.13 9.87 0.83
CA SER A 65 7.26 9.28 -0.52
C SER A 65 6.78 7.82 -0.57
N LEU A 66 7.03 7.05 0.49
CA LEU A 66 6.54 5.67 0.62
C LEU A 66 5.01 5.62 0.78
N PHE A 67 4.45 6.51 1.59
CA PHE A 67 3.00 6.61 1.77
C PHE A 67 2.30 7.11 0.51
N ASP A 68 2.91 8.03 -0.24
CA ASP A 68 2.39 8.48 -1.53
C ASP A 68 2.29 7.33 -2.53
N LEU A 69 3.35 6.52 -2.65
CA LEU A 69 3.34 5.35 -3.51
C LEU A 69 2.26 4.33 -3.07
N PHE A 70 2.16 4.08 -1.77
CA PHE A 70 1.17 3.15 -1.22
C PHE A 70 -0.26 3.61 -1.48
N VAL A 71 -0.60 4.85 -1.10
CA VAL A 71 -1.95 5.38 -1.24
C VAL A 71 -2.36 5.44 -2.71
N ASN A 72 -1.46 5.84 -3.61
CA ASN A 72 -1.74 5.84 -5.05
C ASN A 72 -2.08 4.44 -5.58
N GLN A 73 -1.37 3.41 -5.14
CA GLN A 73 -1.62 2.03 -5.56
C GLN A 73 -2.94 1.47 -5.01
N GLU A 74 -3.27 1.73 -3.75
CA GLU A 74 -4.53 1.27 -3.15
C GLU A 74 -5.73 1.94 -3.83
N VAL A 75 -5.68 3.25 -4.01
CA VAL A 75 -6.76 3.98 -4.66
C VAL A 75 -6.89 3.58 -6.13
N ALA A 76 -5.78 3.24 -6.80
CA ALA A 76 -5.81 2.65 -8.13
C ALA A 76 -6.47 1.27 -8.13
N ALA A 77 -6.20 0.41 -7.14
CA ALA A 77 -6.86 -0.88 -7.00
C ALA A 77 -8.38 -0.72 -6.73
N MET A 78 -8.78 0.29 -5.94
CA MET A 78 -10.19 0.64 -5.76
C MET A 78 -10.83 1.09 -7.08
N ALA A 79 -10.12 1.87 -7.90
CA ALA A 79 -10.56 2.28 -9.23
C ALA A 79 -10.70 1.06 -10.18
N GLU A 80 -9.77 0.10 -10.16
CA GLU A 80 -9.90 -1.18 -10.88
C GLU A 80 -11.13 -1.96 -10.41
N GLY A 81 -11.36 -2.01 -9.10
CA GLY A 81 -12.48 -2.70 -8.47
C GLY A 81 -13.84 -2.15 -8.91
N VAL A 82 -14.01 -0.82 -8.92
CA VAL A 82 -15.26 -0.17 -9.36
C VAL A 82 -15.56 -0.40 -10.85
N ASN A 83 -14.52 -0.61 -11.65
CA ASN A 83 -14.62 -0.90 -13.08
C ASN A 83 -14.68 -2.40 -13.40
N GLY A 84 -14.78 -3.27 -12.38
CA GLY A 84 -14.88 -4.71 -12.55
C GLY A 84 -13.62 -5.35 -13.14
N SER A 85 -12.51 -4.63 -13.17
CA SER A 85 -11.21 -5.14 -13.65
C SER A 85 -10.32 -5.61 -12.52
N GLY A 86 -10.92 -6.23 -11.49
CA GLY A 86 -10.18 -6.85 -10.40
C GLY A 86 -9.19 -7.89 -10.91
N ARG A 87 -8.03 -7.99 -10.26
CA ARG A 87 -6.82 -8.60 -10.82
C ARG A 87 -6.94 -10.07 -11.23
N PHE A 88 -7.78 -10.87 -10.59
CA PHE A 88 -8.21 -12.18 -11.07
C PHE A 88 -9.55 -12.41 -10.37
N GLY A 89 -10.61 -12.77 -11.12
CA GLY A 89 -11.75 -13.41 -10.47
C GLY A 89 -11.22 -14.61 -9.70
N PRO A 90 -11.63 -14.85 -8.45
CA PRO A 90 -11.10 -15.97 -7.69
C PRO A 90 -11.25 -17.26 -8.50
N THR A 91 -10.14 -17.91 -8.83
CA THR A 91 -10.14 -19.23 -9.47
C THR A 91 -10.63 -20.31 -8.51
N ASN A 92 -10.76 -19.97 -7.22
CA ASN A 92 -11.24 -20.81 -6.15
C ASN A 92 -12.30 -20.04 -5.34
N PRO A 93 -13.53 -20.56 -5.13
CA PRO A 93 -14.66 -19.83 -4.52
C PRO A 93 -14.41 -19.21 -3.13
N ASN A 94 -13.29 -19.53 -2.47
CA ASN A 94 -12.93 -19.02 -1.15
C ASN A 94 -11.79 -17.99 -1.16
N GLN A 95 -11.21 -17.64 -2.32
CA GLN A 95 -10.20 -16.59 -2.40
C GLN A 95 -10.86 -15.22 -2.56
N ARG A 96 -10.42 -14.25 -1.76
CA ARG A 96 -10.76 -12.84 -1.93
C ARG A 96 -9.68 -12.21 -2.81
N ALA A 97 -10.06 -11.26 -3.67
CA ALA A 97 -9.09 -10.48 -4.42
C ALA A 97 -8.24 -9.67 -3.42
N GLU A 98 -6.95 -9.98 -3.32
CA GLU A 98 -5.99 -9.20 -2.53
C GLU A 98 -5.55 -7.98 -3.33
N SER A 99 -5.40 -6.82 -2.65
CA SER A 99 -4.79 -5.64 -3.28
C SER A 99 -3.36 -5.97 -3.73
N ARG A 100 -2.88 -5.32 -4.81
CA ARG A 100 -1.50 -5.46 -5.28
C ARG A 100 -0.49 -5.10 -4.19
N PHE A 101 -0.84 -4.15 -3.32
CA PHE A 101 -0.04 -3.82 -2.17
C PHE A 101 -0.19 -4.84 -1.05
N ALA A 102 -1.32 -5.51 -0.82
CA ALA A 102 -1.38 -6.56 0.22
C ALA A 102 -0.32 -7.66 -0.02
N ILE A 103 -0.05 -7.97 -1.29
CA ILE A 103 1.06 -8.85 -1.70
C ILE A 103 2.41 -8.16 -1.50
N LEU A 104 2.60 -6.96 -2.03
CA LEU A 104 3.88 -6.22 -1.93
C LEU A 104 4.26 -5.88 -0.48
N ASN A 105 3.28 -5.64 0.36
CA ASN A 105 3.36 -5.18 1.74
C ASN A 105 3.47 -6.37 2.68
N ARG A 106 2.86 -7.52 2.36
CA ARG A 106 3.25 -8.79 2.98
C ARG A 106 4.70 -9.07 2.68
N ASP A 107 5.11 -9.03 1.41
CA ASP A 107 6.49 -9.30 1.01
C ASP A 107 7.48 -8.26 1.60
N MET A 108 7.09 -7.00 1.73
CA MET A 108 7.87 -5.93 2.37
C MET A 108 7.88 -6.06 3.89
N THR A 109 6.76 -6.43 4.54
CA THR A 109 6.70 -6.66 5.98
C THR A 109 7.54 -7.88 6.33
N ASP A 110 7.43 -8.96 5.56
CA ASP A 110 8.28 -10.14 5.67
C ASP A 110 9.76 -9.80 5.45
N TYR A 111 10.06 -8.92 4.50
CA TYR A 111 11.42 -8.43 4.27
C TYR A 111 11.94 -7.56 5.42
N LEU A 112 11.15 -6.59 5.89
CA LEU A 112 11.50 -5.72 7.02
C LEU A 112 11.64 -6.51 8.32
N ASP A 113 10.77 -7.48 8.56
CA ASP A 113 10.85 -8.41 9.69
C ASP A 113 12.09 -9.31 9.55
N SER A 114 12.42 -9.77 8.34
CA SER A 114 13.67 -10.54 8.12
C SER A 114 14.93 -9.69 8.37
N LEU A 115 14.89 -8.40 8.03
CA LEU A 115 15.95 -7.46 8.35
C LEU A 115 15.98 -7.15 9.85
N LEU A 116 14.83 -7.07 10.52
CA LEU A 116 14.74 -6.86 11.97
C LEU A 116 15.28 -8.07 12.74
N ILE A 117 14.95 -9.29 12.31
CA ILE A 117 15.50 -10.56 12.81
C ILE A 117 17.00 -10.62 12.52
N GLY A 118 17.42 -10.24 11.31
CA GLY A 118 18.83 -10.11 10.90
C GLY A 118 19.60 -9.09 11.75
N ASN A 119 18.97 -7.99 12.13
CA ASN A 119 19.57 -6.94 12.95
C ASN A 119 19.62 -7.34 14.44
N GLN A 120 18.65 -8.12 14.92
CA GLN A 120 18.71 -8.78 16.24
C GLN A 120 19.80 -9.85 16.31
N THR A 121 20.18 -10.48 15.19
CA THR A 121 21.31 -11.42 15.14
C THR A 121 22.68 -10.73 15.06
N ILE A 122 22.75 -9.46 14.63
CA ILE A 122 24.00 -8.70 14.50
C ILE A 122 24.30 -7.82 15.73
N ALA A 123 23.29 -7.41 16.51
CA ALA A 123 23.48 -6.79 17.82
C ALA A 123 23.84 -7.87 18.87
N GLY A 124 25.09 -8.33 18.83
CA GLY A 124 25.58 -9.51 19.54
C GLY A 124 25.21 -9.61 21.03
N THR A 125 24.65 -10.75 21.42
CA THR A 125 25.33 -11.83 22.15
C THR A 125 24.31 -12.95 22.32
N VAL A 126 24.41 -14.00 21.51
CA VAL A 126 23.94 -15.40 21.68
C VAL A 126 23.63 -15.93 20.27
N GLN A 127 24.43 -16.92 19.83
CA GLN A 127 24.12 -17.71 18.64
C GLN A 127 22.68 -18.26 18.78
N PRO A 128 21.81 -18.13 17.78
CA PRO A 128 20.53 -18.82 17.80
C PRO A 128 20.83 -20.32 17.81
N ASP A 129 20.44 -21.00 18.89
CA ASP A 129 20.60 -22.44 18.99
C ASP A 129 19.78 -23.07 17.87
N ARG A 130 20.46 -23.81 16.98
CA ARG A 130 19.81 -24.44 15.83
C ARG A 130 18.91 -25.55 16.33
N THR A 131 17.60 -25.32 16.32
CA THR A 131 16.58 -26.32 16.66
C THR A 131 16.39 -27.41 15.59
N ASP A 132 17.20 -27.46 14.53
CA ASP A 132 17.10 -28.46 13.47
C ASP A 132 18.00 -29.70 13.65
N GLY A 133 18.78 -29.77 14.74
CA GLY A 133 19.34 -31.05 15.21
C GLY A 133 20.42 -31.69 14.33
N PHE A 134 21.05 -30.95 13.42
CA PHE A 134 22.21 -31.43 12.66
C PHE A 134 23.44 -30.58 12.95
N ALA A 135 24.51 -31.26 13.39
CA ALA A 135 25.80 -30.67 13.74
C ALA A 135 26.54 -30.08 12.53
#